data_AF-A0A0T1T260-F1
#
_entry.id   AF-A0A0T1T260-F1
#
_cell.length_a   1.000
_cell.length_b   1.000
_cell.length_c   1.000
_cell.angle_alpha   90.00
_cell.angle_beta   90.00
_cell.angle_gamma   90.00
#
_symmetry.space_group_name_H-M   'P 1'
#
loop_
_entity.id
_entity.type
_entity.pdbx_description
1 polymer ?
#
loop_
_entity_poly.entity_id
_entity_poly.type
_entity_poly.pdbx_seq_one_letter_code
_entity_poly.pdbx_strand_id
1 'polypeptide(L)'
;MAAGLALALGLGVTAQASAGSPRSVSGKPSDNITRIADFYGAYTDAVTDEGGGKLADELRKHYLTPAFQKELAAWEDKNHADGVLRAQNVPLAWKVTDNGTANYTEAVVTLTWGSETTQLIVDMTRGTHKIFHIGTKGVEAG
;
A
#
# COMPACT_ATOMS: atom_id res chain seq x y z
N MET A 1 71.17 -2.06 -29.07
CA MET A 1 69.81 -1.74 -29.57
C MET A 1 68.83 -2.34 -28.58
N ALA A 2 68.03 -1.50 -27.92
CA ALA A 2 67.04 -1.92 -26.93
C ALA A 2 65.64 -1.91 -27.56
N ALA A 3 64.86 -2.96 -27.34
CA ALA A 3 63.44 -2.99 -27.66
C ALA A 3 62.69 -3.43 -26.40
N GLY A 4 62.03 -2.47 -25.75
CA GLY A 4 61.01 -2.73 -24.74
C GLY A 4 59.65 -2.87 -25.43
N LEU A 5 58.85 -3.84 -24.98
CA LEU A 5 57.44 -3.96 -25.34
C LEU A 5 56.68 -4.22 -24.03
N ALA A 6 55.97 -3.19 -23.58
CA ALA A 6 54.95 -3.26 -22.54
C ALA A 6 53.59 -3.05 -23.21
N LEU A 7 52.66 -3.98 -23.06
CA LEU A 7 51.23 -3.82 -23.35
C LEU A 7 50.47 -4.98 -22.68
N ALA A 8 49.29 -4.85 -22.10
CA ALA A 8 48.52 -3.73 -21.56
C ALA A 8 47.37 -4.43 -20.80
N LEU A 9 47.10 -4.01 -19.57
CA LEU A 9 46.00 -4.55 -18.76
C LEU A 9 44.66 -4.25 -19.44
N GLY A 10 43.87 -5.30 -19.70
CA GLY A 10 42.52 -5.17 -20.24
C GLY A 10 41.62 -4.39 -19.29
N LEU A 11 41.11 -3.25 -19.76
CA LEU A 11 40.17 -2.41 -19.02
C LEU A 11 38.81 -3.12 -18.92
N GLY A 12 38.38 -3.41 -17.69
CA GLY A 12 37.00 -3.81 -17.41
C GLY A 12 36.06 -2.62 -17.64
N VAL A 13 35.07 -2.79 -18.51
CA VAL A 13 33.95 -1.86 -18.64
C VAL A 13 33.14 -1.94 -17.35
N THR A 14 33.24 -0.93 -16.50
CA THR A 14 32.28 -0.73 -15.42
C THR A 14 31.01 -0.15 -16.04
N ALA A 15 29.96 -0.96 -16.12
CA ALA A 15 28.63 -0.46 -16.44
C ALA A 15 28.21 0.51 -15.34
N GLN A 16 28.20 1.81 -15.64
CA GLN A 16 27.68 2.83 -14.73
C GLN A 16 26.16 2.69 -14.72
N ALA A 17 25.60 2.10 -13.67
CA ALA A 17 24.17 2.05 -13.47
C ALA A 17 23.65 3.48 -13.31
N SER A 18 22.81 3.94 -14.24
CA SER A 18 22.06 5.18 -14.06
C SER A 18 21.02 4.97 -12.97
N ALA A 19 21.22 5.60 -11.82
CA ALA A 19 20.12 5.82 -10.89
C ALA A 19 19.04 6.62 -11.64
N GLY A 20 17.79 6.13 -11.60
CA GLY A 20 16.67 6.83 -12.21
C GLY A 20 16.53 8.26 -11.65
N SER A 21 15.86 9.14 -12.40
CA SER A 21 15.61 10.51 -11.95
C SER A 21 14.95 10.52 -10.56
N PRO A 22 15.33 11.45 -9.67
CA PRO A 22 14.67 11.59 -8.38
C PRO A 22 13.15 11.68 -8.53
N ARG A 23 12.42 10.89 -7.73
CA ARG A 23 10.95 10.95 -7.66
C ARG A 23 10.52 11.69 -6.40
N SER A 24 9.56 12.58 -6.53
CA SER A 24 8.91 13.26 -5.40
C SER A 24 7.54 12.65 -5.12
N VAL A 25 7.15 12.62 -3.85
CA VAL A 25 5.80 12.26 -3.39
C VAL A 25 5.28 13.43 -2.56
N SER A 26 4.06 13.87 -2.85
CA SER A 26 3.40 14.97 -2.14
C SER A 26 2.07 14.49 -1.59
N GLY A 27 1.70 14.99 -0.41
CA GLY A 27 0.44 14.68 0.26
C GLY A 27 -0.01 15.84 1.13
N LYS A 28 -1.27 15.82 1.57
CA LYS A 28 -1.81 16.79 2.53
C LYS A 28 -2.62 16.08 3.62
N PRO A 29 -2.44 16.39 4.92
CA PRO A 29 -3.15 15.68 6.00
C PRO A 29 -4.68 15.80 5.96
N SER A 30 -5.19 16.86 5.31
CA SER A 30 -6.62 17.12 5.10
C SER A 30 -7.22 16.36 3.92
N ASP A 31 -6.41 15.64 3.14
CA ASP A 31 -6.87 14.81 2.03
C ASP A 31 -7.11 13.38 2.47
N ASN A 32 -8.33 12.93 2.30
CA ASN A 32 -8.70 11.56 2.62
C ASN A 32 -8.01 10.55 1.69
N ILE A 33 -7.75 10.91 0.43
CA ILE A 33 -7.05 10.01 -0.50
C ILE A 33 -5.59 9.81 -0.05
N THR A 34 -4.88 10.90 0.27
CA THR A 34 -3.54 10.82 0.88
C THR A 34 -3.59 10.00 2.17
N ARG A 35 -4.56 10.22 3.06
CA ARG A 35 -4.67 9.44 4.31
C ARG A 35 -4.90 7.95 4.09
N ILE A 36 -5.69 7.56 3.08
CA ILE A 36 -5.86 6.15 2.70
C ILE A 36 -4.54 5.59 2.17
N ALA A 37 -3.80 6.35 1.37
CA ALA A 37 -2.48 5.96 0.88
C ALA A 37 -1.46 5.79 2.04
N ASP A 38 -1.42 6.72 2.99
CA ASP A 38 -0.56 6.64 4.17
C ASP A 38 -0.87 5.39 5.00
N PHE A 39 -2.16 5.07 5.17
CA PHE A 39 -2.58 3.85 5.86
C PHE A 39 -2.11 2.60 5.14
N TYR A 40 -2.39 2.44 3.84
CA TYR A 40 -1.98 1.24 3.11
C TYR A 40 -0.47 1.08 3.01
N GLY A 41 0.27 2.19 2.91
CA GLY A 41 1.74 2.19 2.99
C GLY A 41 2.22 1.63 4.32
N ALA A 42 1.89 2.32 5.42
CA ALA A 42 2.36 1.93 6.75
C ALA A 42 1.86 0.55 7.18
N TYR A 43 0.63 0.18 6.79
CA TYR A 43 0.05 -1.12 7.09
C TYR A 43 0.76 -2.24 6.33
N THR A 44 1.04 -2.05 5.03
CA THR A 44 1.77 -3.04 4.23
C THR A 44 3.19 -3.22 4.76
N ASP A 45 3.87 -2.14 5.15
CA ASP A 45 5.20 -2.19 5.77
C ASP A 45 5.16 -2.99 7.08
N ALA A 46 4.20 -2.68 7.97
CA ALA A 46 4.03 -3.38 9.24
C ALA A 46 3.77 -4.89 9.08
N VAL A 47 2.94 -5.28 8.10
CA VAL A 47 2.67 -6.69 7.83
C VAL A 47 3.88 -7.38 7.18
N THR A 48 4.62 -6.67 6.30
CA THR A 48 5.82 -7.21 5.64
C THR A 48 6.97 -7.42 6.62
N ASP A 49 7.25 -6.43 7.45
CA ASP A 49 8.45 -6.40 8.28
C ASP A 49 8.28 -7.18 9.59
N GLU A 50 7.08 -7.17 10.18
CA GLU A 50 6.82 -7.79 11.49
C GLU A 50 5.90 -9.02 11.39
N GLY A 51 5.39 -9.34 10.20
CA GLY A 51 4.38 -10.40 10.02
C GLY A 51 3.01 -10.02 10.59
N GLY A 52 2.78 -8.72 10.79
CA GLY A 52 1.64 -8.20 11.55
C GLY A 52 1.94 -8.02 13.03
N GLY A 53 0.91 -7.83 13.85
CA GLY A 53 1.05 -7.65 15.30
C GLY A 53 0.82 -6.21 15.75
N LYS A 54 1.57 -5.75 16.76
CA LYS A 54 1.22 -4.55 17.52
C LYS A 54 1.13 -3.30 16.65
N LEU A 55 2.06 -3.09 15.72
CA LEU A 55 2.03 -1.91 14.84
C LEU A 55 0.80 -1.95 13.91
N ALA A 56 0.52 -3.11 13.31
CA ALA A 56 -0.67 -3.30 12.48
C ALA A 56 -1.97 -3.05 13.27
N ASP A 57 -2.04 -3.51 14.51
CA ASP A 57 -3.18 -3.29 15.41
C ASP A 57 -3.37 -1.80 15.75
N GLU A 58 -2.29 -1.08 16.06
CA GLU A 58 -2.35 0.36 16.34
C GLU A 58 -2.72 1.17 15.09
N LEU A 59 -2.22 0.78 13.91
CA LEU A 59 -2.64 1.37 12.64
C LEU A 59 -4.13 1.14 12.39
N ARG A 60 -4.63 -0.09 12.61
CA ARG A 60 -6.07 -0.39 12.50
C ARG A 60 -6.89 0.47 13.46
N LYS A 61 -6.47 0.61 14.73
CA LYS A 61 -7.12 1.51 15.71
C LYS A 61 -7.09 2.98 15.27
N HIS A 62 -5.99 3.41 14.66
CA HIS A 62 -5.83 4.80 14.22
C HIS A 62 -6.61 5.13 12.96
N TYR A 63 -6.77 4.20 12.01
CA TYR A 63 -7.37 4.52 10.72
C TYR A 63 -8.80 4.01 10.57
N LEU A 64 -9.20 2.94 11.26
CA LEU A 64 -10.53 2.34 11.12
C LEU A 64 -11.48 2.78 12.22
N THR A 65 -12.77 2.80 11.92
CA THR A 65 -13.80 2.97 12.97
C THR A 65 -13.85 1.74 13.89
N PRO A 66 -14.20 1.90 15.18
CA PRO A 66 -14.31 0.76 16.10
C PRO A 66 -15.37 -0.26 15.69
N ALA A 67 -16.45 0.19 15.03
CA ALA A 67 -17.47 -0.69 14.49
C ALA A 67 -16.89 -1.56 13.37
N PHE A 68 -16.22 -0.93 12.40
CA PHE A 68 -15.63 -1.64 11.28
C PHE A 68 -14.51 -2.60 11.69
N GLN A 69 -13.72 -2.27 12.71
CA GLN A 69 -12.72 -3.21 13.26
C GLN A 69 -13.36 -4.54 13.73
N LYS A 70 -14.56 -4.50 14.31
CA LYS A 70 -15.27 -5.73 14.73
C LYS A 70 -15.77 -6.53 13.54
N GLU A 71 -16.31 -5.86 12.52
CA GLU A 71 -16.73 -6.49 11.27
C GLU A 71 -15.55 -7.13 10.54
N LEU A 72 -14.40 -6.44 10.55
CA LEU A 72 -13.16 -6.95 9.99
C LEU A 72 -12.72 -8.23 10.73
N ALA A 73 -12.63 -8.19 12.06
CA ALA A 73 -12.24 -9.35 12.86
C ALA A 73 -13.15 -10.57 12.62
N ALA A 74 -14.47 -10.37 12.57
CA ALA A 74 -15.42 -11.44 12.27
C ALA A 74 -15.23 -12.02 10.85
N TRP A 75 -14.84 -11.18 9.89
CA TRP A 75 -14.50 -11.65 8.55
C TRP A 75 -13.16 -12.41 8.55
N GLU A 76 -12.16 -11.93 9.26
CA GLU A 76 -10.84 -12.56 9.36
C GLU A 76 -10.93 -13.96 9.99
N ASP A 77 -11.69 -14.09 11.08
CA ASP A 77 -11.96 -15.38 11.73
C ASP A 77 -12.60 -16.39 10.77
N LYS A 78 -13.49 -15.91 9.90
CA LYS A 78 -14.20 -16.76 8.93
C LYS A 78 -13.34 -17.13 7.71
N ASN A 79 -12.49 -16.23 7.25
CA ASN A 79 -11.79 -16.37 5.97
C ASN A 79 -10.31 -16.74 6.13
N HIS A 80 -9.77 -16.71 7.36
CA HIS A 80 -8.36 -16.97 7.67
C HIS A 80 -7.41 -16.16 6.77
N ALA A 81 -7.74 -14.89 6.57
CA ALA A 81 -7.04 -13.96 5.70
C ALA A 81 -6.99 -12.58 6.36
N ASP A 82 -6.05 -11.73 5.95
CA ASP A 82 -6.00 -10.34 6.39
C ASP A 82 -7.20 -9.57 5.83
N GLY A 83 -7.98 -8.95 6.69
CA GLY A 83 -9.21 -8.26 6.34
C GLY A 83 -9.02 -6.90 5.66
N VAL A 84 -7.88 -6.23 5.90
CA VAL A 84 -7.53 -4.98 5.21
C VAL A 84 -7.11 -5.29 3.77
N LEU A 85 -6.29 -6.32 3.59
CA LEU A 85 -5.78 -6.73 2.27
C LEU A 85 -6.77 -7.63 1.51
N ARG A 86 -7.76 -8.19 2.24
CA ARG A 86 -8.69 -9.24 1.77
C ARG A 86 -7.95 -10.44 1.15
N ALA A 87 -6.79 -10.80 1.70
CA ALA A 87 -5.88 -11.81 1.14
C ALA A 87 -5.06 -12.50 2.24
N GLN A 88 -4.47 -13.66 1.92
CA GLN A 88 -3.60 -14.41 2.85
C GLN A 88 -2.14 -13.96 2.80
N ASN A 89 -1.73 -13.30 1.72
CA ASN A 89 -0.39 -12.81 1.48
C ASN A 89 -0.34 -11.28 1.52
N VAL A 90 0.87 -10.73 1.38
CA VAL A 90 1.13 -9.29 1.36
C VAL A 90 1.40 -8.83 -0.07
N PRO A 91 0.81 -7.72 -0.55
CA PRO A 91 0.99 -7.27 -1.92
C PRO A 91 2.39 -6.67 -2.12
N LEU A 92 2.92 -6.83 -3.34
CA LEU A 92 4.20 -6.26 -3.77
C LEU A 92 4.13 -4.75 -4.01
N ALA A 93 2.93 -4.26 -4.35
CA ALA A 93 2.67 -2.85 -4.54
C ALA A 93 1.19 -2.55 -4.33
N TRP A 94 0.90 -1.29 -4.00
CA TRP A 94 -0.46 -0.79 -3.89
C TRP A 94 -0.57 0.57 -4.57
N LYS A 95 -1.78 0.91 -5.01
CA LYS A 95 -2.13 2.20 -5.59
C LYS A 95 -3.52 2.61 -5.11
N VAL A 96 -3.65 3.84 -4.64
CA VAL A 96 -4.95 4.42 -4.25
C VAL A 96 -5.40 5.39 -5.34
N THR A 97 -6.67 5.33 -5.70
CA THR A 97 -7.29 6.21 -6.71
C THR A 97 -8.64 6.68 -6.18
N ASP A 98 -8.92 7.97 -6.26
CA ASP A 98 -10.22 8.54 -5.91
C ASP A 98 -11.31 7.97 -6.83
N ASN A 99 -12.45 7.54 -6.26
CA ASN A 99 -13.59 7.01 -6.99
C ASN A 99 -14.81 7.95 -7.02
N GLY A 100 -14.74 9.13 -6.40
CA GLY A 100 -15.72 10.19 -6.56
C GLY A 100 -16.86 10.27 -5.51
N THR A 101 -17.99 10.83 -5.96
CA THR A 101 -18.93 11.66 -5.19
C THR A 101 -19.96 10.89 -4.37
N ALA A 102 -19.51 10.29 -3.28
CA ALA A 102 -20.40 9.90 -2.18
C ALA A 102 -20.44 11.00 -1.09
N ASN A 103 -21.32 10.86 -0.10
CA ASN A 103 -21.29 11.67 1.14
C ASN A 103 -20.03 11.40 2.00
N TYR A 104 -19.24 10.39 1.61
CA TYR A 104 -17.95 10.00 2.13
C TYR A 104 -16.85 10.15 1.05
N THR A 105 -15.61 9.82 1.38
CA THR A 105 -14.56 9.63 0.37
C THR A 105 -14.51 8.14 0.03
N GLU A 106 -14.73 7.81 -1.24
CA GLU A 106 -14.56 6.46 -1.77
C GLU A 106 -13.26 6.41 -2.57
N ALA A 107 -12.44 5.39 -2.32
CA ALA A 107 -11.20 5.15 -3.03
C ALA A 107 -11.13 3.71 -3.55
N VAL A 108 -10.58 3.55 -4.74
CA VAL A 108 -10.16 2.26 -5.27
C VAL A 108 -8.72 2.02 -4.87
N VAL A 109 -8.48 0.99 -4.07
CA VAL A 109 -7.15 0.49 -3.74
C VAL A 109 -6.85 -0.72 -4.61
N THR A 110 -5.90 -0.55 -5.53
CA THR A 110 -5.38 -1.64 -6.36
C THR A 110 -4.18 -2.26 -5.68
N LEU A 111 -4.23 -3.56 -5.43
CA LEU A 111 -3.14 -4.35 -4.84
C LEU A 111 -2.51 -5.22 -5.92
N THR A 112 -1.18 -5.32 -5.95
CA THR A 112 -0.41 -6.07 -6.95
C THR A 112 0.30 -7.25 -6.30
N TRP A 113 0.14 -8.46 -6.85
CA TRP A 113 0.62 -9.73 -6.26
C TRP A 113 1.69 -10.45 -7.11
N GLY A 114 2.15 -9.80 -8.18
CA GLY A 114 2.98 -10.40 -9.22
C GLY A 114 2.50 -9.89 -10.58
N SER A 115 2.06 -10.79 -11.45
CA SER A 115 1.39 -10.44 -12.71
C SER A 115 -0.09 -10.08 -12.55
N GLU A 116 -0.66 -10.27 -11.36
CA GLU A 116 -2.09 -10.08 -11.09
C GLU A 116 -2.33 -8.91 -10.14
N THR A 117 -3.51 -8.30 -10.28
CA THR A 117 -3.99 -7.23 -9.40
C THR A 117 -5.39 -7.51 -8.90
N THR A 118 -5.68 -7.04 -7.69
CA THR A 118 -7.03 -7.01 -7.11
C THR A 118 -7.42 -5.58 -6.79
N GLN A 119 -8.72 -5.30 -6.76
CA GLN A 119 -9.26 -3.99 -6.41
C GLN A 119 -10.15 -4.08 -5.19
N LEU A 120 -9.92 -3.17 -4.24
CA LEU A 120 -10.73 -2.95 -3.06
C LEU A 120 -11.34 -1.56 -3.11
N ILE A 121 -12.62 -1.46 -2.78
CA ILE A 121 -13.30 -0.21 -2.51
C ILE A 121 -13.15 0.09 -1.03
N VAL A 122 -12.68 1.29 -0.72
CA VAL A 122 -12.38 1.77 0.62
C VAL A 122 -13.14 3.06 0.87
N ASP A 123 -14.00 3.04 1.88
CA ASP A 123 -14.82 4.20 2.22
C ASP A 123 -14.37 4.84 3.53
N MET A 124 -14.18 6.15 3.48
CA MET A 124 -13.70 6.96 4.59
C MET A 124 -14.66 8.11 4.89
N THR A 125 -15.01 8.27 6.16
CA THR A 125 -15.83 9.41 6.62
C THR A 125 -15.09 10.73 6.38
N ARG A 126 -15.78 11.76 5.87
CA ARG A 126 -15.16 13.09 5.69
C ARG A 126 -14.94 13.86 6.99
N GLY A 127 -15.78 13.63 8.01
CA GLY A 127 -15.69 14.35 9.29
C GLY A 127 -14.65 13.75 10.25
N THR A 128 -14.60 12.42 10.38
CA THR A 128 -13.67 11.75 11.32
C THR A 128 -12.40 11.22 10.66
N HIS A 129 -12.31 11.26 9.33
CA HIS A 129 -11.16 10.74 8.56
C HIS A 129 -10.83 9.26 8.88
N LYS A 130 -11.86 8.47 9.18
CA LYS A 130 -11.77 7.04 9.50
C LYS A 130 -12.36 6.19 8.38
N ILE A 131 -11.68 5.10 8.07
CA ILE A 131 -12.17 4.04 7.19
C ILE A 131 -13.27 3.28 7.92
N PHE A 132 -14.42 3.13 7.27
CA PHE A 132 -15.55 2.39 7.82
C PHE A 132 -15.98 1.22 6.93
N HIS A 133 -15.36 1.07 5.76
CA HIS A 133 -15.60 -0.06 4.86
C HIS A 133 -14.37 -0.36 4.01
N ILE A 134 -14.11 -1.65 3.80
CA ILE A 134 -13.14 -2.19 2.83
C ILE A 134 -13.80 -3.43 2.22
N GLY A 135 -13.96 -3.47 0.90
CA GLY A 135 -14.60 -4.61 0.23
C GLY A 135 -14.36 -4.65 -1.27
N THR A 136 -14.91 -5.64 -1.97
CA THR A 136 -14.85 -5.72 -3.44
C THR A 136 -15.91 -4.85 -4.14
N LYS A 137 -16.80 -4.24 -3.36
CA LYS A 137 -17.85 -3.31 -3.77
C LYS A 137 -17.95 -2.20 -2.73
N GLY A 138 -18.28 -0.99 -3.14
CA GLY A 138 -18.58 0.11 -2.21
C GLY A 138 -19.85 -0.17 -1.41
N VAL A 139 -20.05 0.57 -0.31
CA VAL A 139 -21.36 0.59 0.36
C VAL A 139 -22.42 1.06 -0.62
N GLU A 140 -23.52 0.30 -0.75
CA GLU A 140 -24.66 0.75 -1.55
C GLU A 140 -25.19 2.06 -0.96
N ALA A 141 -25.31 3.10 -1.80
CA ALA A 141 -25.96 4.33 -1.39
C ALA A 141 -27.44 4.04 -1.14
N GLY A 142 -27.79 3.87 0.13
CA GLY A 142 -29.18 3.78 0.59
C GLY A 142 -29.94 5.08 0.39
#